data_AF-A0A7S1E9D4-F1
#
_entry.id   AF-A0A7S1E9D4-F1
#
_cell.length_a   1.000
_cell.length_b   1.000
_cell.length_c   1.000
_cell.angle_alpha   90.00
_cell.angle_beta   90.00
_cell.angle_gamma   90.00
#
_symmetry.space_group_name_H-M   'P 1'
#
loop_
_entity.id
_entity.type
_entity.pdbx_description
1 polymer ?
#
loop_
_entity_poly.entity_id
_entity_poly.type
_entity_poly.pdbx_seq_one_letter_code
_entity_poly.pdbx_strand_id
1 'polypeptide(L)'
;MTSVRRALALSLVERYLTLAIALGSNMVLARLLTPDQIGVYSVSLAVIGLAQALRDFGVGSYLIQEKVVDDEQIGSAFSISLLIGALLFVVALVATPWAASYYGEPRMQTTLMIG
;
A
#
# COMPACT_ATOMS: atom_id res chain seq x y z
N MET A 1 30.73 -13.97 -7.56
CA MET A 1 30.65 -12.54 -7.94
C MET A 1 29.60 -12.22 -9.01
N THR A 2 29.01 -13.20 -9.70
CA THR A 2 27.91 -12.99 -10.69
C THR A 2 26.53 -12.78 -10.05
N SER A 3 26.31 -13.25 -8.82
CA SER A 3 25.03 -13.12 -8.10
C SER A 3 24.69 -11.67 -7.72
N VAL A 4 25.67 -10.88 -7.27
CA VAL A 4 25.43 -9.49 -6.79
C VAL A 4 25.05 -8.56 -7.94
N ARG A 5 25.75 -8.62 -9.08
CA ARG A 5 25.42 -7.80 -10.26
C ARG A 5 24.04 -8.15 -10.82
N ARG A 6 23.69 -9.45 -10.83
CA ARG A 6 22.39 -9.92 -11.30
C ARG A 6 21.26 -9.55 -10.33
N ALA A 7 21.49 -9.63 -9.03
CA ALA A 7 20.56 -9.17 -8.00
C ALA A 7 20.31 -7.66 -8.11
N LEU A 8 21.37 -6.86 -8.23
CA LEU A 8 21.26 -5.41 -8.46
C LEU A 8 20.51 -5.09 -9.76
N ALA A 9 20.81 -5.80 -10.85
CA ALA A 9 20.11 -5.62 -12.12
C ALA A 9 18.61 -5.99 -12.00
N LEU A 10 18.29 -7.09 -11.31
CA LEU A 10 16.90 -7.50 -11.04
C LEU A 10 16.16 -6.45 -10.21
N SER A 11 16.74 -5.96 -9.11
CA SER A 11 16.12 -4.93 -8.27
C SER A 11 15.92 -3.61 -9.01
N LEU A 12 16.86 -3.21 -9.88
CA LEU A 12 16.72 -2.01 -10.71
C LEU A 12 15.59 -2.19 -11.73
N VAL A 13 15.59 -3.30 -12.46
CA VAL A 13 14.56 -3.60 -13.47
C VAL A 13 13.18 -3.63 -12.82
N GLU A 14 13.03 -4.32 -11.69
CA GLU A 14 11.78 -4.35 -10.91
C GLU A 14 11.34 -2.94 -10.53
N ARG A 15 12.24 -2.12 -9.98
CA ARG A 15 11.89 -0.76 -9.55
C ARG A 15 11.44 0.13 -10.71
N TYR A 16 12.13 0.05 -11.85
CA TYR A 16 11.76 0.81 -13.04
C TYR A 16 10.45 0.31 -13.67
N LEU A 17 10.21 -1.00 -13.68
CA LEU A 17 8.95 -1.57 -14.15
C LEU A 17 7.77 -1.11 -13.28
N THR A 18 7.91 -1.19 -11.95
CA THR A 18 6.88 -0.72 -11.02
C THR A 18 6.61 0.77 -11.21
N LEU A 19 7.65 1.60 -11.38
CA LEU A 19 7.48 3.03 -11.69
C LEU A 19 6.75 3.27 -13.01
N ALA A 20 7.11 2.56 -14.07
CA ALA A 20 6.47 2.69 -15.38
C ALA A 20 4.98 2.30 -15.32
N ILE A 21 4.67 1.20 -14.62
CA ILE A 21 3.29 0.76 -14.40
C ILE A 21 2.53 1.80 -13.58
N ALA A 22 3.08 2.27 -12.45
CA ALA A 22 2.43 3.24 -11.58
C ALA A 22 2.12 4.56 -12.32
N LEU A 23 3.08 5.07 -13.10
CA LEU A 23 2.89 6.27 -13.91
C LEU A 23 1.81 6.06 -14.99
N GLY A 24 1.85 4.93 -15.70
CA GLY A 24 0.83 4.58 -16.69
C GLY A 24 -0.56 4.48 -16.08
N SER A 25 -0.70 3.79 -14.95
CA SER A 25 -1.93 3.68 -14.19
C SER A 25 -2.44 5.05 -13.74
N ASN A 26 -1.56 5.92 -13.23
CA ASN A 26 -1.96 7.25 -12.79
C ASN A 26 -2.43 8.13 -13.96
N MET A 27 -1.81 8.00 -15.15
CA MET A 27 -2.24 8.69 -16.36
C MET A 27 -3.64 8.23 -16.83
N VAL A 28 -3.90 6.93 -16.77
CA VAL A 28 -5.20 6.34 -17.12
C VAL A 28 -6.26 6.79 -16.10
N LEU A 29 -5.94 6.74 -14.81
CA LEU A 29 -6.83 7.19 -13.74
C LEU A 29 -7.14 8.68 -13.84
N ALA A 30 -6.16 9.52 -14.18
CA ALA A 30 -6.38 10.95 -14.40
C ALA A 30 -7.36 11.25 -15.56
N ARG A 31 -7.53 10.33 -16.52
CA ARG A 31 -8.54 10.45 -17.58
C ARG A 31 -9.89 9.85 -17.21
N LEU A 32 -9.93 8.87 -16.31
CA LEU A 32 -11.15 8.20 -15.86
C LEU A 32 -11.83 8.93 -14.70
N LEU A 33 -11.05 9.55 -13.82
CA LEU A 33 -11.52 10.28 -12.66
C LEU A 33 -12.11 11.62 -13.09
N THR A 34 -13.31 11.91 -12.63
CA THR A 34 -13.88 13.26 -12.73
C THR A 34 -13.21 14.20 -11.71
N PRO A 35 -13.24 15.53 -11.92
CA PRO A 35 -12.60 16.50 -11.02
C PRO A 35 -13.00 16.34 -9.55
N ASP A 36 -14.25 15.97 -9.28
CA ASP A 36 -14.78 15.74 -7.93
C ASP A 36 -14.16 14.52 -7.23
N GLN A 37 -13.69 13.53 -7.99
CA GLN A 37 -13.13 12.28 -7.44
C GLN A 37 -11.62 12.36 -7.16
N ILE A 38 -10.93 13.36 -7.72
CA ILE A 38 -9.47 13.52 -7.58
C ILE A 38 -9.06 13.72 -6.12
N GLY A 39 -9.85 14.47 -5.35
CA GLY A 39 -9.56 14.71 -3.94
C GLY A 39 -9.58 13.43 -3.11
N VAL A 40 -10.66 12.63 -3.20
CA VAL A 40 -10.79 11.36 -2.47
C VAL A 40 -9.66 10.41 -2.85
N TYR A 41 -9.39 10.31 -4.15
CA TYR A 41 -8.33 9.46 -4.68
C TYR A 41 -6.94 9.87 -4.13
N SER A 42 -6.63 11.16 -4.09
CA SER A 42 -5.34 11.66 -3.59
C SER A 42 -5.13 11.35 -2.10
N VAL A 43 -6.17 11.52 -1.28
CA VAL A 43 -6.11 11.17 0.15
C VAL A 43 -5.93 9.66 0.32
N SER A 44 -6.65 8.86 -0.48
CA SER A 44 -6.53 7.40 -0.47
C SER A 44 -5.11 6.95 -0.83
N LEU A 45 -4.50 7.54 -1.86
CA LEU A 45 -3.10 7.28 -2.22
C LEU A 45 -2.13 7.64 -1.10
N ALA A 46 -2.34 8.77 -0.40
CA ALA A 46 -1.49 9.16 0.72
C ALA A 46 -1.56 8.13 1.87
N VAL A 47 -2.76 7.66 2.21
CA VAL A 47 -2.96 6.62 3.22
C VAL A 47 -2.32 5.30 2.81
N ILE A 48 -2.49 4.89 1.54
CA ILE A 48 -1.86 3.68 0.99
C ILE A 48 -0.33 3.81 1.03
N GLY A 49 0.23 4.97 0.68
CA GLY A 49 1.67 5.21 0.74
C GLY A 49 2.23 5.12 2.16
N LEU A 50 1.52 5.69 3.15
CA LEU A 50 1.88 5.55 4.57
C LEU A 50 1.81 4.09 5.04
N ALA A 51 0.77 3.36 4.64
CA ALA A 51 0.60 1.94 4.92
C ALA A 51 1.75 1.09 4.35
N GLN A 52 2.14 1.34 3.10
CA GLN A 52 3.26 0.68 2.44
C GLN A 52 4.58 0.98 3.17
N ALA A 53 4.84 2.26 3.47
CA ALA A 53 6.03 2.65 4.21
C ALA A 53 6.15 1.94 5.57
N LEU A 54 5.05 1.83 6.32
CA LEU A 54 5.03 1.11 7.61
C LEU A 54 5.29 -0.40 7.45
N ARG A 55 4.77 -1.04 6.39
CA ARG A 55 5.05 -2.46 6.11
C ARG A 55 6.51 -2.69 5.76
N ASP A 56 7.05 -1.86 4.86
CA ASP A 56 8.42 -1.98 4.37
C ASP A 56 9.43 -1.75 5.51
N PHE A 57 9.15 -0.80 6.38
CA PHE A 57 10.00 -0.47 7.52
C PHE A 57 9.93 -1.51 8.65
N GLY A 58 8.75 -2.09 8.91
CA GLY A 58 8.55 -3.01 10.03
C GLY A 58 9.11 -4.41 9.78
N VAL A 59 8.61 -5.09 8.75
CA VAL A 59 8.84 -6.54 8.59
C VAL A 59 9.89 -6.85 7.52
N GLY A 60 9.90 -6.08 6.43
CA GLY A 60 10.88 -6.25 5.35
C GLY A 60 12.31 -5.98 5.82
N SER A 61 12.54 -4.88 6.55
CA SER A 61 13.88 -4.54 7.05
C SER A 61 14.41 -5.52 8.09
N TYR A 62 13.55 -6.03 8.97
CA TYR A 62 13.91 -7.01 10.01
C TYR A 62 14.34 -8.35 9.38
N LEU A 63 13.55 -8.90 8.46
CA LEU A 63 13.86 -10.16 7.79
C LEU A 63 15.11 -10.09 6.90
N ILE A 64 15.43 -8.92 6.33
CA ILE A 64 16.63 -8.73 5.49
C ILE A 64 17.90 -8.60 6.35
N GLN A 65 17.81 -8.11 7.59
CA GLN A 65 18.97 -7.98 8.48
C GLN A 65 19.33 -9.28 9.21
N GLU A 66 18.36 -10.16 9.43
CA GLU A 66 18.58 -11.42 10.15
C GLU A 66 19.23 -12.49 9.25
N LYS A 67 20.46 -12.92 9.58
CA LYS A 67 21.24 -13.89 8.79
C LYS A 67 20.83 -15.36 8.97
N VAL A 68 20.13 -15.67 10.06
CA VAL A 68 19.60 -17.01 10.38
C VAL A 68 18.18 -16.79 10.82
N VAL A 69 17.23 -17.16 9.97
CA VAL A 69 15.81 -16.98 10.22
C VAL A 69 15.29 -18.32 10.75
N ASP A 70 14.89 -18.36 12.02
CA ASP A 70 14.21 -19.52 12.61
C ASP A 70 12.70 -19.47 12.29
N ASP A 71 12.02 -20.63 12.22
CA ASP A 71 10.59 -20.70 11.87
C ASP A 71 9.71 -19.83 12.79
N GLU A 72 10.11 -19.69 14.06
CA GLU A 72 9.42 -18.89 15.07
C GLU A 72 9.54 -17.37 14.79
N GLN A 73 10.65 -16.94 14.19
CA GLN A 73 10.86 -15.54 13.78
C GLN A 73 10.06 -15.20 12.52
N ILE A 74 9.88 -16.14 11.59
CA ILE A 74 9.00 -15.99 10.43
C ILE A 74 7.54 -15.85 10.89
N GLY A 75 7.11 -16.71 11.83
CA GLY A 75 5.77 -16.65 12.41
C GLY A 75 5.50 -15.32 13.13
N SER A 76 6.49 -14.81 13.87
CA SER A 76 6.39 -13.50 14.54
C SER A 76 6.34 -12.34 13.53
N ALA A 77 7.21 -12.35 12.53
CA ALA A 77 7.24 -11.37 11.44
C ALA A 77 5.92 -11.32 10.65
N PHE A 78 5.34 -12.50 10.36
CA PHE A 78 4.03 -12.62 9.73
C PHE A 78 2.92 -12.06 10.63
N SER A 79 2.93 -12.41 11.92
CA SER A 79 1.95 -11.93 12.89
C SER A 79 1.98 -10.41 13.05
N ILE A 80 3.18 -9.80 13.07
CA ILE A 80 3.36 -8.34 13.09
C ILE A 80 2.86 -7.70 11.79
N SER A 81 3.19 -8.28 10.63
CA SER A 81 2.65 -7.82 9.34
C SER A 81 1.13 -7.83 9.32
N LEU A 82 0.53 -8.91 9.84
CA LEU A 82 -0.91 -9.08 9.92
C LEU A 82 -1.54 -8.07 10.86
N LEU A 83 -0.93 -7.82 12.03
CA LEU A 83 -1.36 -6.79 12.99
C LEU A 83 -1.30 -5.37 12.40
N ILE A 84 -0.20 -5.01 11.74
CA ILE A 84 -0.06 -3.70 11.07
C ILE A 84 -1.10 -3.57 9.96
N GLY A 85 -1.29 -4.62 9.14
CA GLY A 85 -2.31 -4.65 8.10
C GLY A 85 -3.73 -4.49 8.66
N ALA A 86 -4.06 -5.20 9.73
CA ALA A 86 -5.35 -5.11 10.41
C ALA A 86 -5.58 -3.71 11.02
N LEU A 87 -4.56 -3.13 11.66
CA LEU A 87 -4.64 -1.79 12.24
C LEU A 87 -4.89 -0.73 11.15
N LEU A 88 -4.15 -0.81 10.04
CA LEU A 88 -4.34 0.10 8.90
C LEU A 88 -5.73 -0.04 8.27
N PHE A 89 -6.25 -1.27 8.19
CA PHE A 89 -7.61 -1.53 7.72
C PHE A 89 -8.67 -0.90 8.64
N VAL A 90 -8.53 -1.05 9.96
CA VAL A 90 -9.44 -0.43 10.94
C VAL A 90 -9.37 1.09 10.85
N VAL A 91 -8.17 1.68 10.76
CA VAL A 91 -7.99 3.13 10.60
C VAL A 91 -8.66 3.62 9.32
N ALA A 92 -8.51 2.91 8.20
CA ALA A 92 -9.16 3.24 6.94
C ALA A 92 -10.70 3.17 7.05
N LEU A 93 -11.24 2.14 7.71
CA LEU A 93 -12.68 2.02 7.95
C LEU A 93 -13.24 3.16 8.80
N VAL A 94 -12.54 3.57 9.85
CA VAL A 94 -12.97 4.69 10.71
C VAL A 94 -12.83 6.04 10.00
N ALA A 95 -11.83 6.20 9.13
CA ALA A 95 -11.65 7.40 8.32
C ALA A 95 -12.67 7.53 7.18
N THR A 96 -13.27 6.42 6.75
CA THR A 96 -14.27 6.36 5.66
C THR A 96 -15.50 7.26 5.89
N PRO A 97 -16.21 7.21 7.03
CA PRO A 97 -17.38 8.06 7.26
C PRO A 97 -17.02 9.56 7.31
N TRP A 98 -15.84 9.92 7.82
CA TRP A 98 -15.35 11.30 7.78
C TRP A 98 -15.08 11.75 6.35
N ALA A 99 -14.44 10.90 5.53
CA ALA A 99 -14.23 11.17 4.11
C ALA A 99 -15.57 11.30 3.36
N ALA A 100 -16.54 10.42 3.61
CA ALA A 100 -17.87 10.46 3.00
C ALA A 100 -18.64 11.75 3.34
N SER A 101 -18.51 12.25 4.57
CA SER A 101 -19.14 13.51 5.00
C SER A 101 -18.49 14.76 4.37
N TYR A 102 -17.18 14.71 4.10
CA TYR A 102 -16.42 15.85 3.56
C TYR A 102 -16.60 16.02 2.05
N TYR A 103 -16.82 14.92 1.31
CA TYR A 103 -17.03 14.93 -0.14
C TYR A 103 -18.50 15.04 -0.57
N GLY A 104 -19.45 15.04 0.36
CA GLY A 104 -20.83 15.46 0.08
C GLY A 104 -21.63 14.57 -0.87
N GLU A 105 -21.22 13.32 -1.10
CA GLU A 105 -21.86 12.41 -2.07
C GLU A 105 -22.56 11.23 -1.34
N PRO A 106 -23.89 11.29 -1.10
CA PRO A 106 -24.64 10.26 -0.37
C PRO A 106 -24.58 8.86 -1.01
N ARG A 107 -24.15 8.76 -2.28
CA ARG A 107 -24.06 7.51 -3.03
C ARG A 107 -22.95 6.57 -2.55
N MET A 108 -21.98 7.07 -1.77
CA MET A 108 -20.94 6.22 -1.18
C MET A 108 -21.43 5.36 -0.02
N GLN A 109 -22.52 5.73 0.67
CA GLN A 109 -23.03 4.97 1.81
C GLN A 109 -23.63 3.61 1.39
N THR A 110 -24.15 3.49 0.17
CA THR A 110 -24.84 2.25 -0.28
C THR A 110 -23.89 1.20 -0.83
N THR A 111 -22.78 1.59 -1.47
CA THR A 111 -21.86 0.62 -2.10
C THR A 111 -20.95 -0.08 -1.07
N LEU A 112 -20.63 0.57 0.05
CA LEU A 112 -19.80 -0.01 1.11
C LEU A 112 -20.59 -0.85 2.13
N MET A 113 -21.93 -0.72 2.18
CA MET A 113 -22.78 -1.47 3.11
C MET A 113 -23.32 -2.79 2.53
N ILE A 114 -23.09 -3.05 1.23
CA ILE A 114 -23.52 -4.27 0.52
C ILE A 114 -22.31 -5.19 0.19
N GLY A 115 -21.09 -4.81 0.60
CA GLY A 115 -19.88 -5.65 0.48
C GLY A 115 -19.58 -6.42 1.75
#